data_AF-A0A4Y2DAX9-F1
#
_entry.id   AF-A0A4Y2DAX9-F1
#
_cell.length_a   1.000
_cell.length_b   1.000
_cell.length_c   1.000
_cell.angle_alpha   90.00
_cell.angle_beta   90.00
_cell.angle_gamma   90.00
#
_symmetry.space_group_name_H-M   'P 1'
#
loop_
_entity.id
_entity.type
_entity.pdbx_description
1 polymer ?
#
loop_
_entity_poly.entity_id
_entity_poly.type
_entity_poly.pdbx_seq_one_letter_code
_entity_poly.pdbx_strand_id
1 'polypeptide(L)'
;MLLIYGECGRKAKSAARLYRERFPGSPHSIQQTILKVAKRLRETGCMTSRPRVRPSNVGRKMQPEDLLAYALAHPQSSTKMIS
;
A
#
# COMPACT_ATOMS: atom_id res chain seq x y z
N MET A 1 11.42 13.51 -12.84
CA MET A 1 10.67 12.23 -12.98
C MET A 1 10.19 11.66 -11.64
N LEU A 2 11.05 11.55 -10.61
CA LEU A 2 10.63 11.04 -9.29
C LEU A 2 9.67 11.95 -8.53
N LEU A 3 9.89 13.26 -8.56
CA LEU A 3 9.01 14.25 -7.91
C LEU A 3 7.57 14.11 -8.44
N ILE A 4 7.42 14.08 -9.77
CA ILE A 4 6.16 13.81 -10.46
C ILE A 4 5.55 12.46 -10.05
N TYR A 5 6.37 11.41 -9.88
CA TYR A 5 5.90 10.11 -9.39
C TYR A 5 5.39 10.17 -7.94
N GLY A 6 6.04 10.96 -7.08
CA GLY A 6 5.60 11.25 -5.72
C GLY A 6 4.30 12.03 -5.66
N GLU A 7 4.20 13.14 -6.41
CA GLU A 7 2.99 13.98 -6.56
C GLU A 7 1.79 13.13 -7.02
N CYS A 8 2.03 12.17 -7.91
CA CYS A 8 1.03 11.25 -8.41
C CYS A 8 0.68 10.10 -7.44
N GLY A 9 1.08 10.17 -6.18
CA GLY A 9 0.79 9.14 -5.18
C GLY A 9 1.43 7.79 -5.53
N ARG A 10 2.62 7.81 -6.14
CA ARG A 10 3.35 6.62 -6.61
C ARG A 10 2.61 5.82 -7.69
N LYS A 11 1.75 6.49 -8.47
CA LYS A 11 1.06 5.91 -9.65
C LYS A 11 1.83 6.27 -10.92
N ALA A 12 2.39 5.25 -11.59
CA ALA A 12 3.25 5.46 -12.75
C ALA A 12 2.50 5.99 -13.98
N LYS A 13 1.23 5.60 -14.18
CA LYS A 13 0.41 6.02 -15.33
C LYS A 13 0.05 7.51 -15.28
N SER A 14 -0.39 8.01 -14.13
CA SER A 14 -0.66 9.44 -13.95
C SER A 14 0.63 10.24 -13.98
N ALA A 15 1.71 9.72 -13.40
CA ALA A 15 3.03 10.35 -13.48
C ALA A 15 3.53 10.46 -14.93
N ALA A 16 3.34 9.42 -15.75
CA ALA A 16 3.64 9.42 -17.17
C ALA A 16 2.85 10.48 -17.93
N ARG A 17 1.55 10.61 -17.66
CA ARG A 17 0.69 11.64 -18.27
C ARG A 17 1.16 13.05 -17.90
N LEU A 18 1.33 13.31 -16.61
CA LEU A 18 1.77 14.61 -16.10
C LEU A 18 3.18 14.97 -16.60
N TYR A 19 4.06 13.97 -16.74
CA TYR A 19 5.37 14.17 -17.33
C TYR A 19 5.29 14.59 -18.79
N ARG A 20 4.42 13.96 -19.59
CA ARG A 20 4.24 14.30 -21.00
C ARG A 20 3.61 15.69 -21.20
N GLU A 21 2.71 16.09 -20.30
CA GLU A 21 2.13 17.44 -20.29
C GLU A 21 3.18 18.51 -20.00
N ARG A 22 4.09 18.25 -19.05
CA ARG A 22 5.19 19.18 -18.70
C ARG A 22 6.34 19.17 -19.71
N PHE A 23 6.56 18.05 -20.38
CA PHE A 23 7.67 17.84 -21.33
C PHE A 23 7.15 17.23 -22.65
N PRO A 24 6.63 18.06 -23.57
CA PRO A 24 6.18 17.58 -24.87
C PRO A 24 7.35 16.96 -25.66
N GLY A 25 7.12 15.83 -26.32
CA GLY A 25 8.16 15.06 -27.01
C GLY A 25 8.82 13.96 -26.18
N SER A 26 8.41 13.77 -24.92
CA SER A 26 8.91 12.67 -24.08
C SER A 26 8.60 11.28 -24.70
N PRO A 27 9.50 10.29 -24.58
CA PRO A 27 9.31 8.95 -25.15
C PRO A 27 8.03 8.24 -24.67
N HIS A 28 7.44 7.42 -25.54
CA HIS A 28 6.23 6.64 -25.23
C HIS A 28 6.41 5.68 -24.03
N SER A 29 7.64 5.20 -23.80
CA SER A 29 7.99 4.28 -22.72
C SER A 29 8.19 4.93 -21.35
N ILE A 30 7.82 6.21 -21.16
CA ILE A 30 8.03 6.96 -19.91
C ILE A 30 7.50 6.25 -18.66
N GLN A 31 6.36 5.56 -18.75
CA GLN A 31 5.81 4.77 -17.64
C GLN A 31 6.77 3.66 -17.22
N GLN A 32 7.35 2.94 -18.18
CA GLN A 32 8.31 1.86 -17.92
C GLN A 32 9.59 2.42 -17.31
N THR A 33 10.06 3.58 -17.79
CA THR A 33 11.24 4.25 -17.24
C THR A 33 10.99 4.67 -15.78
N ILE A 34 9.82 5.26 -15.48
CA ILE A 34 9.43 5.62 -14.10
C ILE A 34 9.48 4.40 -13.19
N LEU A 35 8.91 3.27 -13.63
CA LEU A 35 8.91 2.03 -12.85
C LEU A 35 10.32 1.44 -12.65
N LYS A 36 11.17 1.46 -13.68
CA LYS A 36 12.55 0.97 -13.58
C LYS A 36 13.37 1.80 -12.60
N VAL A 37 13.28 3.13 -12.68
CA VAL A 37 13.98 4.03 -11.75
C VAL A 37 13.44 3.86 -10.33
N ALA A 38 12.11 3.80 -10.16
CA ALA A 38 11.48 3.53 -8.87
C ALA A 38 11.92 2.18 -8.27
N LYS A 39 12.09 1.14 -9.10
CA LYS A 39 12.58 -0.16 -8.65
C LYS A 39 14.01 -0.07 -8.14
N ARG A 40 14.92 0.49 -8.94
CA ARG A 40 16.35 0.63 -8.56
C ARG A 40 16.51 1.42 -7.27
N LEU A 41 15.77 2.51 -7.10
CA LEU A 41 15.85 3.31 -5.88
C LEU A 41 15.31 2.61 -4.63
N ARG A 42 14.38 1.65 -4.78
CA ARG A 42 13.97 0.78 -3.67
C ARG A 42 15.06 -0.23 -3.33
N GLU A 43 15.71 -0.79 -4.34
CA GLU A 43 16.82 -1.74 -4.17
C GLU A 43 18.00 -1.07 -3.43
N THR A 44 18.32 0.18 -3.76
CA THR A 44 19.38 0.96 -3.08
C THR A 44 18.93 1.58 -1.74
N GLY A 45 17.66 1.42 -1.34
CA GLY A 45 17.13 1.98 -0.10
C GLY A 45 16.83 3.49 -0.12
N CYS A 46 17.15 4.20 -1.20
CA CYS A 46 16.85 5.63 -1.36
C CYS A 46 15.35 5.96 -1.47
N MET A 47 14.51 4.97 -1.78
CA MET A 47 13.06 5.15 -1.82
C MET A 47 12.37 4.12 -0.92
N THR A 48 11.72 4.60 0.14
CA THR A 48 11.02 3.74 1.08
C THR A 48 9.80 3.11 0.40
N SER A 49 9.72 1.78 0.43
CA SER A 49 8.46 1.10 0.15
C SER A 49 7.48 1.48 1.27
N ARG A 50 6.35 2.12 0.94
CA ARG A 50 5.33 2.36 1.97
C ARG A 50 4.78 0.99 2.36
N PRO A 51 4.79 0.61 3.64
CA PRO A 51 4.03 -0.54 4.08
C PRO A 51 2.60 -0.32 3.61
N ARG A 52 2.04 -1.27 2.86
CA ARG A 52 0.60 -1.30 2.67
C ARG A 52 0.01 -1.61 4.03
N VAL A 53 -0.29 -0.58 4.81
CA VAL A 53 -1.21 -0.67 5.93
C VAL A 53 -2.56 -0.95 5.30
N ARG A 54 -2.80 -2.24 4.99
CA ARG A 54 -4.16 -2.70 4.82
C ARG A 54 -4.80 -2.45 6.19
N PRO A 55 -5.95 -1.78 6.27
CA PRO A 55 -6.80 -1.93 7.45
C PRO A 55 -6.97 -3.44 7.58
N SER A 56 -6.32 -4.02 8.56
CA SER A 56 -6.54 -5.41 8.81
C SER A 56 -8.00 -5.49 9.23
N ASN A 57 -8.83 -6.24 8.52
CA ASN A 57 -10.17 -6.62 9.01
C ASN A 57 -10.06 -7.54 10.24
N VAL A 58 -9.00 -7.40 11.03
CA VAL A 58 -8.88 -7.90 12.38
C VAL A 58 -9.83 -6.98 13.12
N GLY A 59 -11.05 -7.47 13.33
CA GLY A 59 -12.08 -6.78 14.09
C GLY A 59 -11.53 -6.24 15.41
N ARG A 60 -12.31 -5.36 16.05
CA ARG A 60 -12.01 -4.81 17.39
C ARG A 60 -11.18 -5.82 18.17
N LYS A 61 -9.93 -5.48 18.49
CA LYS A 61 -9.10 -6.29 19.39
C LYS A 61 -9.84 -6.36 20.72
N MET A 62 -10.66 -7.38 20.89
CA MET A 62 -11.13 -7.83 22.19
C MET A 62 -9.88 -8.20 22.95
N GLN A 63 -9.75 -7.74 24.19
CA GLN A 63 -8.60 -8.11 24.99
C GLN A 63 -8.57 -9.65 25.09
N PRO A 64 -7.38 -10.28 25.02
CA PRO A 64 -7.30 -11.74 25.06
C PRO A 64 -7.98 -12.32 26.30
N GLU A 65 -8.02 -11.56 27.39
CA GLU A 65 -8.73 -11.88 28.63
C GLU A 65 -10.25 -11.92 28.43
N ASP A 66 -10.81 -10.93 27.72
CA ASP A 66 -12.25 -10.86 27.42
C ASP A 66 -12.67 -11.98 26.45
N LEU A 67 -11.82 -12.31 25.49
CA LEU A 67 -12.02 -13.42 24.56
C LEU A 67 -11.99 -14.77 25.28
N LEU A 68 -11.08 -14.93 26.26
CA LEU A 68 -10.99 -16.13 27.08
C LEU A 68 -12.21 -16.27 28.01
N ALA A 69 -12.63 -15.18 28.66
CA ALA A 69 -13.82 -15.16 29.50
C ALA A 69 -15.08 -15.53 28.70
N TYR A 70 -15.22 -15.00 27.48
CA TYR A 70 -16.34 -15.31 26.59
C TYR A 70 -16.31 -16.78 26.12
N ALA A 71 -15.14 -17.32 25.75
CA ALA A 71 -15.02 -18.72 25.31
C ALA A 71 -15.35 -19.72 26.44
N LEU A 72 -14.96 -19.40 27.68
CA LEU A 72 -15.30 -20.20 28.86
C LEU A 72 -16.80 -20.14 29.18
N ALA A 73 -17.43 -18.98 29.02
CA ALA A 73 -18.87 -18.81 29.24
C ALA A 73 -19.72 -19.45 28.13
N HIS A 74 -19.20 -19.55 26.91
CA HIS A 74 -19.94 -20.04 25.74
C HIS A 74 -19.15 -21.08 24.93
N PRO A 75 -18.99 -22.32 25.44
CA PRO A 75 -18.12 -23.35 24.85
C PRO A 75 -18.53 -23.85 23.45
N GLN A 76 -19.77 -23.58 23.02
CA GLN A 76 -20.28 -23.95 21.70
C GLN A 76 -20.44 -22.75 20.73
N SER A 77 -20.03 -21.54 21.14
CA SER A 77 -20.16 -20.36 20.29
C SER A 77 -19.20 -20.42 19.09
N SER A 78 -19.69 -20.05 17.91
CA SER A 78 -18.87 -19.95 16.71
C SER A 78 -17.87 -18.79 16.81
N THR A 79 -16.64 -18.99 16.32
CA THR A 79 -15.59 -17.96 16.24
C THR A 79 -16.01 -16.75 15.40
N LYS A 80 -17.05 -16.87 14.56
CA LYS A 80 -17.63 -15.75 13.80
C LYS A 80 -18.28 -14.68 14.70
N MET A 81 -18.70 -15.04 15.91
CA MET A 81 -19.30 -14.11 16.88
C MET A 81 -18.24 -13.25 17.60
N ILE A 82 -16.96 -13.57 17.42
CA ILE A 82 -15.82 -12.99 18.17
C ILE A 82 -15.05 -11.96 17.29
N SER A 83 -15.52 -11.67 16.06
CA SER A 83 -14.84 -10.79 15.08
C SER A 83 -15.62 -9.54 14.71
#